data_AF-A0A2T0B5U3-F1
#
_entry.id   AF-A0A2T0B5U3-F1
#
_cell.length_a   1.000
_cell.length_b   1.000
_cell.length_c   1.000
_cell.angle_alpha   90.00
_cell.angle_beta   90.00
_cell.angle_gamma   90.00
#
_symmetry.space_group_name_H-M   'P 1'
#
loop_
_entity.id
_entity.type
_entity.pdbx_description
1 polymer ?
#
loop_
_entity_poly.entity_id
_entity_poly.type
_entity_poly.pdbx_seq_one_letter_code
_entity_poly.pdbx_strand_id
1 'polypeptide(L)' 'MNKDNYFKSKIWSEQFCMRRITNNDLVCKDCLYRYDDTEILGNTSRCEMYEECKPNDVIDGGPCDLYDKEESV' A
#
# COMPACT_ATOMS: atom_id res chain seq x y z
N MET A 1 -9.78 26.41 -25.33
CA MET A 1 -9.47 26.17 -23.90
C MET A 1 -8.13 26.81 -23.59
N ASN A 2 -8.03 27.69 -22.58
CA ASN A 2 -6.77 28.37 -22.24
C ASN A 2 -5.73 27.34 -21.74
N LYS A 3 -4.46 27.47 -22.13
CA LYS A 3 -3.37 26.54 -21.74
C LYS A 3 -3.23 26.42 -20.22
N ASP A 4 -3.42 27.51 -19.50
CA ASP A 4 -3.37 27.51 -18.02
C ASP A 4 -4.50 26.69 -17.41
N ASN A 5 -5.68 26.71 -18.03
CA ASN A 5 -6.83 25.92 -17.59
C ASN A 5 -6.65 24.43 -17.89
N TYR A 6 -5.99 24.09 -19.00
CA TYR A 6 -5.62 22.71 -19.33
C TYR A 6 -4.60 22.11 -18.35
N PHE A 7 -3.54 22.86 -18.02
CA PHE A 7 -2.55 22.40 -17.06
C PHE A 7 -3.12 22.24 -15.66
N LYS A 8 -3.93 23.21 -15.20
CA LYS A 8 -4.63 23.10 -13.91
C LYS A 8 -5.55 21.89 -13.86
N SER A 9 -6.31 21.60 -14.92
CA SER A 9 -7.21 20.45 -14.95
C SER A 9 -6.46 19.12 -14.96
N LYS A 10 -5.31 19.05 -15.65
CA LYS A 10 -4.43 17.87 -15.64
C LYS A 10 -3.83 17.60 -14.26
N ILE A 11 -3.24 18.62 -13.65
CA ILE A 11 -2.66 18.52 -12.30
C ILE A 11 -3.73 18.13 -11.28
N TRP A 12 -4.92 18.75 -11.36
CA TRP A 12 -6.04 18.35 -10.51
C TRP A 12 -6.42 16.89 -10.74
N SER A 13 -6.60 16.44 -11.99
CA SER A 13 -6.92 15.04 -12.28
C SER A 13 -5.88 14.06 -11.72
N GLU A 14 -4.60 14.38 -11.82
CA GLU A 14 -3.50 13.52 -11.35
C GLU A 14 -3.42 13.48 -9.82
N GLN A 15 -3.66 14.59 -9.13
CA GLN A 15 -3.71 14.63 -7.66
C GLN A 15 -4.80 13.73 -7.09
N PHE A 16 -5.96 13.64 -7.76
CA PHE A 16 -7.04 12.73 -7.34
C PHE A 16 -6.72 11.25 -7.62
N CYS A 17 -5.74 10.96 -8.49
CA CYS A 17 -5.27 9.59 -8.72
C CYS A 17 -4.25 9.11 -7.68
N MET A 18 -3.64 10.00 -6.89
CA MET A 18 -2.69 9.61 -5.85
C MET A 18 -3.42 9.06 -4.62
N ARG A 19 -3.72 7.76 -4.64
CA ARG A 19 -4.30 7.04 -3.51
C ARG A 19 -3.19 6.38 -2.68
N ARG A 20 -3.24 6.56 -1.35
CA ARG A 20 -2.37 5.84 -0.41
C ARG A 20 -2.65 4.34 -0.50
N ILE A 21 -1.58 3.54 -0.55
CA ILE A 21 -1.63 2.09 -0.38
C ILE A 21 -1.64 1.77 1.12
N THR A 22 -2.54 0.90 1.52
CA THR A 22 -2.75 0.44 2.88
C THR A 22 -2.62 -1.07 2.97
N ASN A 23 -2.55 -1.64 4.17
CA ASN A 23 -2.59 -3.09 4.35
C ASN A 23 -3.82 -3.73 3.69
N ASN A 24 -4.96 -3.02 3.61
CA ASN A 24 -6.17 -3.51 2.94
C ASN A 24 -6.01 -3.69 1.42
N ASP A 25 -5.01 -3.04 0.82
CA ASP A 25 -4.67 -3.17 -0.59
C ASP A 25 -3.71 -4.34 -0.87
N LEU A 26 -3.11 -4.91 0.19
CA LEU A 26 -2.11 -5.97 0.09
C LEU A 26 -2.73 -7.35 0.35
N VAL A 27 -2.07 -8.39 -0.14
CA VAL A 27 -2.37 -9.78 0.26
C VAL A 27 -2.21 -9.98 1.77
N CYS A 28 -1.33 -9.20 2.41
CA CYS A 28 -1.03 -9.28 3.84
C CYS A 28 -2.06 -8.60 4.76
N LYS A 29 -3.24 -8.20 4.24
CA LYS A 29 -4.27 -7.47 5.01
C LYS A 29 -4.70 -8.15 6.31
N ASP A 30 -4.62 -9.48 6.36
CA ASP A 30 -4.97 -10.33 7.48
C ASP A 30 -3.78 -11.16 8.01
N CYS A 31 -2.55 -10.85 7.57
CA CYS A 31 -1.34 -11.52 8.02
C CYS A 31 -1.05 -11.25 9.51
N LEU A 32 -0.54 -12.26 10.22
CA LEU A 32 -0.18 -12.18 11.65
C LEU A 32 0.94 -11.18 11.91
N TYR A 33 1.88 -11.09 10.98
CA TYR A 33 3.09 -10.28 11.12
C TYR A 33 2.90 -8.82 10.68
N ARG A 34 1.68 -8.43 10.26
CA ARG A 34 1.43 -7.08 9.74
C ARG A 34 1.50 -6.06 10.87
N TYR A 35 2.17 -4.95 10.62
CA TYR A 35 2.09 -3.79 11.49
C TYR A 35 0.86 -2.96 11.13
N ASP A 36 0.22 -2.37 12.15
CA ASP A 36 -0.93 -1.49 11.94
C ASP A 36 -0.52 -0.22 11.18
N ASP A 37 -1.18 0.03 10.05
CA ASP A 37 -0.95 1.16 9.15
C ASP A 37 -2.05 2.22 9.21
N THR A 38 -2.94 2.13 10.21
CA THR A 38 -3.99 3.13 10.46
C THR A 38 -3.41 4.43 11.04
N GLU A 39 -2.45 4.32 11.97
CA GLU A 39 -1.77 5.46 12.59
C GLU A 39 -0.39 5.74 11.96
N ILE A 40 0.44 4.71 11.79
CA ILE A 40 1.79 4.83 11.24
C ILE A 40 1.74 4.44 9.76
N LEU A 41 1.60 5.43 8.89
CA LEU A 41 1.37 5.20 7.46
C LEU A 41 2.48 4.38 6.76
N GLY A 42 3.71 4.45 7.26
CA GLY A 42 4.85 3.68 6.74
C GLY A 42 4.82 2.19 7.07
N ASN A 43 3.92 1.75 7.97
CA ASN A 43 3.81 0.35 8.34
C ASN A 43 3.28 -0.54 7.22
N THR A 44 2.57 0.02 6.23
CA THR A 44 2.20 -0.72 5.01
C THR A 44 3.41 -1.38 4.35
N SER A 45 4.58 -0.71 4.36
CA SER A 45 5.80 -1.23 3.73
C SER A 45 6.63 -2.16 4.60
N ARG A 46 6.22 -2.43 5.84
CA ARG A 46 6.99 -3.20 6.83
C ARG A 46 6.14 -4.31 7.45
N CYS A 47 6.80 -5.31 8.02
CA CYS A 47 6.21 -6.36 8.86
C CYS A 47 7.33 -7.04 9.64
N GLU A 48 7.00 -7.97 10.54
CA GLU A 48 8.01 -8.69 11.33
C GLU A 48 8.90 -9.62 10.50
N MET A 49 8.45 -10.02 9.30
CA MET A 49 9.13 -11.02 8.47
C MET A 49 10.18 -10.44 7.52
N TYR A 50 10.08 -9.15 7.16
CA TYR A 50 11.08 -8.48 6.32
C TYR A 50 11.93 -7.57 7.19
N GLU A 51 13.25 -7.76 7.18
CA GLU A 51 14.21 -6.98 7.99
C GLU A 51 14.15 -5.48 7.69
N GLU A 52 13.93 -5.10 6.42
CA GLU A 52 13.84 -3.70 6.00
C GLU A 52 12.42 -3.33 5.54
N CYS A 53 12.08 -3.62 4.29
CA CYS A 53 10.80 -3.35 3.68
C CYS A 53 10.38 -4.52 2.81
N LYS A 54 9.07 -4.69 2.64
CA LYS A 54 8.52 -5.66 1.70
C LYS A 54 9.02 -5.33 0.28
N PRO A 55 9.30 -6.33 -0.57
CA PRO A 55 9.61 -6.12 -1.97
C PRO A 55 8.52 -5.32 -2.69
N ASN A 56 8.89 -4.54 -3.71
CA ASN A 56 7.93 -3.74 -4.48
C ASN A 56 6.78 -4.60 -5.05
N ASP A 57 7.09 -5.80 -5.55
CA ASP A 57 6.09 -6.73 -6.07
C ASP A 57 5.00 -7.06 -5.04
N VAL A 58 5.35 -7.14 -3.75
CA VAL A 58 4.38 -7.34 -2.67
C VAL A 58 3.56 -6.07 -2.45
N ILE A 59 4.23 -4.90 -2.41
CA ILE A 59 3.58 -3.59 -2.20
C ILE A 59 2.61 -3.23 -3.32
N ASP A 60 2.90 -3.66 -4.54
CA ASP A 60 2.07 -3.45 -5.73
C ASP A 60 0.88 -4.43 -5.79
N GLY A 61 0.66 -5.23 -4.73
CA GLY A 61 -0.47 -6.15 -4.60
C GLY A 61 -0.17 -7.58 -5.06
N GLY A 62 1.09 -7.92 -5.29
CA GLY A 62 1.54 -9.27 -5.63
C GLY A 62 1.55 -10.24 -4.44
N PRO A 63 1.98 -11.49 -4.68
CA PRO A 63 2.04 -12.53 -3.65
C PRO A 63 3.15 -12.23 -2.63
N CYS A 64 2.97 -12.71 -1.40
CA CYS A 64 3.97 -12.65 -0.33
C CYS A 64 4.28 -14.07 0.16
N ASP A 65 5.50 -14.54 -0.06
CA ASP A 65 5.93 -15.90 0.31
C ASP A 65 6.02 -16.11 1.82
N LEU A 66 6.11 -15.02 2.59
CA LEU A 66 6.16 -15.01 4.06
C LEU A 66 4.78 -14.72 4.69
N TYR A 67 3.71 -14.81 3.90
CA TYR A 67 2.35 -14.62 4.39
C TYR A 67 1.94 -15.77 5.29
N ASP A 68 1.46 -15.43 6.49
CA ASP A 68 0.89 -16.40 7.41
C ASP A 68 -0.33 -15.81 8.12
N LYS A 69 -1.35 -16.64 8.31
CA LYS A 69 -2.59 -16.30 9.01
C LYS A 69 -2.90 -17.37 10.05
N GLU A 70 -3.45 -16.97 11.18
CA GLU A 70 -3.91 -17.94 12.18
C GLU A 70 -4.93 -18.88 11.55
N GLU A 71 -4.66 -20.18 11.59
CA GLU A 71 -5.66 -21.18 11.25
C GLU A 71 -6.77 -21.12 12.30
N SER A 72 -7.98 -20.82 11.84
CA SER A 72 -9.18 -20.85 12.67
C SER A 72 -9.51 -22.32 12.95
N VAL A 73 -9.08 -22.83 14.11
CA VAL A 73 -9.48 -24.15 14.63
C VAL A 73 -10.94 -24.13 15.07
#